data_AF-A0A2V8DRW9-F1
#
_entry.id   AF-A0A2V8DRW9-F1
#
_cell.length_a   1.000
_cell.length_b   1.000
_cell.length_c   1.000
_cell.angle_alpha   90.00
_cell.angle_beta   90.00
_cell.angle_gamma   90.00
#
_symmetry.space_group_name_H-M   'P 1'
#
loop_
_entity.id
_entity.type
_entity.pdbx_description
1 polymer ?
#
loop_
_entity_poly.entity_id
_entity_poly.type
_entity_poly.pdbx_seq_one_letter_code
_entity_poly.pdbx_strand_id
1 'polypeptide(L)'
;SAWGADDLMGNGWEWTGTPFAPFPGFVPIPSYPEYSADFFDGAHAVMKGASPATARELLRPTFRNWFRTRYPYVYATFRCVTPGGSPHGGPSRPF
;
A
#
# COMPACT_ATOMS: atom_id res chain seq x y z
N SER A 1 12.04 -7.60 6.68
CA SER A 1 11.71 -6.40 7.52
C SER A 1 11.92 -6.74 8.99
N ALA A 2 11.76 -5.80 9.93
CA ALA A 2 11.83 -6.11 11.37
C ALA A 2 10.84 -7.20 11.84
N TRP A 3 9.82 -7.50 11.02
CA TRP A 3 8.75 -8.46 11.30
C TRP A 3 8.79 -9.71 10.40
N GLY A 4 9.94 -9.99 9.76
CA GLY A 4 10.10 -11.16 8.88
C GLY A 4 9.38 -11.07 7.53
N ALA A 5 8.89 -9.88 7.14
CA ALA A 5 8.33 -9.67 5.82
C ALA A 5 9.42 -9.20 4.84
N ASP A 6 9.68 -9.98 3.81
CA ASP A 6 10.69 -9.69 2.79
C ASP A 6 10.07 -9.13 1.51
N ASP A 7 10.93 -8.64 0.61
CA ASP A 7 10.53 -8.16 -0.71
C ASP A 7 9.50 -7.02 -0.71
N LEU A 8 9.57 -6.16 0.32
CA LEU A 8 8.62 -5.06 0.51
C LEU A 8 8.77 -3.90 -0.50
N MET A 9 9.82 -3.86 -1.31
CA MET A 9 10.13 -2.75 -2.22
C MET A 9 10.76 -3.28 -3.52
N GLY A 10 10.35 -2.72 -4.65
CA GLY A 10 11.02 -2.89 -5.95
C GLY A 10 10.46 -3.98 -6.85
N ASN A 11 9.68 -4.93 -6.32
CA ASN A 11 9.13 -6.05 -7.11
C ASN A 11 7.78 -5.75 -7.77
N GLY A 12 7.02 -4.80 -7.22
CA GLY A 12 5.68 -4.45 -7.67
C GLY A 12 4.96 -3.60 -6.63
N TRP A 13 3.99 -2.82 -7.08
CA TRP A 13 3.09 -2.11 -6.18
C TRP A 13 2.07 -3.09 -5.60
N GLU A 14 2.05 -3.24 -4.28
CA GLU A 14 1.12 -4.12 -3.57
C GLU A 14 -0.19 -3.38 -3.28
N TRP A 15 -1.31 -3.94 -3.76
CA TRP A 15 -2.65 -3.42 -3.46
C TRP A 15 -2.98 -3.53 -1.96
N THR A 16 -3.67 -2.51 -1.45
CA THR A 16 -4.27 -2.54 -0.11
C THR A 16 -5.79 -2.37 -0.19
N GLY A 17 -6.51 -2.81 0.84
CA GLY A 17 -7.94 -2.50 1.00
C GLY A 17 -8.22 -1.07 1.47
N THR A 18 -7.19 -0.23 1.62
CA THR A 18 -7.31 1.12 2.20
C THR A 18 -7.63 2.14 1.11
N PRO A 19 -8.74 2.91 1.23
CA PRO A 19 -9.02 4.03 0.34
C PRO A 19 -7.91 5.09 0.38
N PHE A 20 -7.62 5.73 -0.75
CA PHE A 20 -6.74 6.89 -0.76
C PHE A 20 -7.50 8.10 -0.20
N ALA A 21 -7.26 8.36 1.08
CA ALA A 21 -7.85 9.46 1.85
C ALA A 21 -6.77 10.28 2.57
N PRO A 22 -7.07 11.54 2.97
CA PRO A 22 -6.13 12.36 3.73
C PRO A 22 -5.86 11.73 5.11
N PHE A 23 -4.64 11.92 5.61
CA PHE A 23 -4.39 11.70 7.03
C PHE A 23 -4.95 12.87 7.86
N PRO A 24 -5.22 12.67 9.16
CA PRO A 24 -5.59 13.77 10.06
C PRO A 24 -4.55 14.90 9.98
N GLY A 25 -5.03 16.13 9.77
CA GLY A 25 -4.17 17.31 9.63
C GLY A 25 -3.45 17.44 8.29
N PHE A 26 -3.84 16.68 7.26
CA PHE A 26 -3.30 16.86 5.91
C PHE A 26 -3.50 18.29 5.43
N VAL A 27 -2.41 18.90 4.94
CA VAL A 27 -2.40 20.18 4.23
C VAL A 27 -1.73 19.93 2.87
N PRO A 28 -2.37 20.30 1.74
CA PRO A 28 -1.77 20.12 0.43
C PRO A 28 -0.51 20.97 0.27
N ILE A 29 0.43 20.50 -0.55
CA ILE A 29 1.65 21.26 -0.84
C ILE A 29 1.24 22.52 -1.64
N PRO A 30 1.60 23.74 -1.21
CA PRO A 30 1.07 24.97 -1.84
C PRO A 30 1.38 25.10 -3.33
N SER A 31 2.53 24.58 -3.77
CA SER A 31 2.96 24.65 -5.18
C SER A 31 2.28 23.63 -6.08
N TYR A 32 1.67 22.58 -5.52
CA TYR A 32 0.98 21.55 -6.28
C TYR A 32 -0.14 20.90 -5.45
N PRO A 33 -1.20 21.67 -5.13
CA PRO A 33 -2.19 21.25 -4.16
C PRO A 33 -3.03 20.04 -4.60
N GLU A 34 -3.27 19.91 -5.91
CA GLU A 34 -4.07 18.87 -6.55
C GLU A 34 -3.37 17.51 -6.62
N TYR A 35 -2.05 17.44 -6.35
CA TYR A 35 -1.26 16.19 -6.46
C TYR A 35 -1.91 15.01 -5.73
N SER A 36 -2.49 15.25 -4.56
CA SER A 36 -3.20 14.22 -3.78
C SER A 36 -4.66 14.55 -3.54
N ALA A 37 -5.01 15.83 -3.38
CA ALA A 37 -6.35 16.24 -2.95
C ALA A 37 -7.45 15.78 -3.92
N ASP A 38 -7.22 15.88 -5.23
CA ASP A 38 -8.19 15.53 -6.26
C ASP A 38 -8.52 14.04 -6.31
N PHE A 39 -7.66 13.20 -5.73
CA PHE A 39 -7.80 11.74 -5.73
C PHE A 39 -8.36 11.21 -4.40
N PHE A 40 -8.72 12.09 -3.45
CA PHE A 40 -9.48 11.74 -2.25
C PHE A 40 -10.98 11.58 -2.55
N ASP A 41 -11.30 10.92 -3.66
CA ASP A 41 -12.64 10.83 -4.26
C ASP A 41 -13.37 9.51 -3.91
N GLY A 42 -12.73 8.62 -3.15
CA GLY A 42 -13.26 7.29 -2.83
C GLY A 42 -13.16 6.26 -3.95
N ALA A 43 -12.64 6.63 -5.14
CA ALA A 43 -12.45 5.73 -6.27
C ALA A 43 -11.04 5.09 -6.32
N HIS A 44 -10.09 5.64 -5.55
CA HIS A 44 -8.69 5.21 -5.53
C HIS A 44 -8.36 4.43 -4.26
N ALA A 45 -7.55 3.39 -4.40
CA ALA A 45 -6.99 2.62 -3.29
C ALA A 45 -5.48 2.87 -3.17
N VAL A 46 -4.98 2.84 -1.94
CA VAL A 46 -3.54 2.97 -1.65
C VAL A 46 -2.81 1.72 -2.14
N MET A 47 -1.65 1.92 -2.74
CA MET A 47 -0.66 0.89 -3.02
C MET A 47 0.65 1.16 -2.29
N LYS A 48 1.34 0.09 -1.90
CA LYS A 48 2.59 0.13 -1.12
C LYS A 48 3.71 -0.63 -1.81
N GLY A 49 4.93 -0.41 -1.33
CA GLY A 49 6.15 -0.98 -1.90
C GLY A 49 6.71 -0.08 -2.98
N ALA A 50 7.03 -0.66 -4.13
CA ALA A 50 7.48 0.01 -5.34
C ALA A 50 7.60 -1.03 -6.46
N SER A 51 7.48 -0.59 -7.71
CA SER A 51 7.76 -1.44 -8.88
C SER A 51 9.20 -1.29 -9.39
N PRO A 52 9.67 -2.16 -10.30
CA PRO A 52 10.99 -2.01 -10.93
C PRO A 52 11.17 -0.71 -11.71
N ALA A 53 10.05 -0.07 -12.10
CA ALA A 53 10.03 1.20 -12.82
C ALA A 53 9.96 2.43 -11.89
N THR A 54 9.96 2.24 -10.57
CA THR A 54 9.85 3.36 -9.61
C THR A 54 11.20 4.04 -9.42
N ALA A 55 11.22 5.37 -9.59
CA ALA A 55 12.42 6.18 -9.37
C ALA A 55 12.92 6.08 -7.92
N ARG A 56 14.25 6.05 -7.73
CA ARG A 56 14.89 5.80 -6.43
C ARG A 56 14.50 6.84 -5.38
N GLU A 57 14.29 8.08 -5.80
CA GLU A 57 13.94 9.23 -4.97
C GLU A 57 12.54 9.10 -4.33
N LEU A 58 11.69 8.25 -4.91
CA LEU A 58 10.34 7.98 -4.39
C LEU A 58 10.31 6.78 -3.42
N LEU A 59 11.40 6.02 -3.33
CA LEU A 59 11.46 4.82 -2.48
C LEU A 59 11.53 5.21 -1.00
N ARG A 60 10.37 5.12 -0.33
CA ARG A 60 10.27 5.29 1.11
C ARG A 60 9.07 4.51 1.66
N PRO A 61 9.17 3.91 2.86
CA PRO A 61 8.05 3.18 3.49
C PRO A 61 6.77 4.02 3.63
N THR A 62 6.89 5.34 3.73
CA THR A 62 5.76 6.27 3.89
C THR A 62 5.08 6.64 2.57
N PHE A 63 5.68 6.36 1.40
CA PHE A 63 5.11 6.72 0.11
C PHE A 63 3.79 5.96 -0.11
N ARG A 64 2.75 6.67 -0.53
CA ARG A 64 1.45 6.11 -0.87
C ARG A 64 1.26 6.37 -2.35
N ASN A 65 1.35 5.33 -3.16
CA ASN A 65 0.87 5.39 -4.53
C ASN A 65 -0.65 5.14 -4.53
N TRP A 66 -1.36 5.51 -5.59
CA TRP A 66 -2.81 5.30 -5.66
C TRP A 66 -3.27 5.10 -7.10
N PHE A 67 -4.22 4.18 -7.28
CA PHE A 67 -4.87 3.93 -8.57
C PHE A 67 -6.33 3.53 -8.33
N ARG A 68 -7.16 3.67 -9.36
CA ARG A 68 -8.51 3.08 -9.36
C ARG A 68 -8.39 1.57 -9.30
N THR A 69 -9.23 0.93 -8.50
CA THR A 69 -9.16 -0.52 -8.22
C THR A 69 -9.31 -1.42 -9.45
N ARG A 70 -9.84 -0.89 -10.56
CA ARG A 70 -9.99 -1.59 -11.85
C ARG A 70 -8.95 -1.20 -12.91
N TYR A 71 -7.91 -0.44 -12.55
CA TYR A 71 -6.88 -0.02 -13.49
C TYR A 71 -5.85 -1.14 -13.72
N PRO A 72 -5.74 -1.72 -14.93
CA PRO A 72 -4.98 -2.97 -15.14
C PRO A 72 -3.51 -2.76 -15.53
N TYR A 73 -3.10 -1.52 -15.81
CA TYR A 73 -1.80 -1.25 -16.44
C TYR A 73 -0.67 -0.90 -15.45
N VAL A 74 -0.97 -0.86 -14.15
CA VAL A 74 0.08 -0.64 -13.14
C VAL A 74 0.91 -1.91 -12.97
N TYR A 75 2.21 -1.76 -12.70
CA TYR A 75 3.09 -2.85 -12.27
C TYR A 75 2.70 -3.31 -10.86
N ALA A 76 1.55 -3.98 -10.75
CA ALA A 76 0.96 -4.45 -9.51
C ALA A 76 1.42 -5.87 -9.16
N THR A 77 1.50 -6.11 -7.86
CA THR A 77 1.50 -7.43 -7.25
C THR A 77 0.51 -7.43 -6.08
N PHE A 78 0.45 -8.52 -5.33
CA PHE A 78 -0.38 -8.63 -4.14
C PHE A 78 0.38 -9.34 -3.03
N ARG A 79 -0.04 -9.05 -1.80
CA ARG A 79 0.40 -9.77 -0.61
C ARG A 79 -0.81 -10.14 0.22
N CYS A 80 -0.92 -11.42 0.55
CA CYS A 80 -1.98 -11.89 1.42
C CYS A 80 -1.65 -11.51 2.87
N VAL A 81 -2.67 -11.04 3.58
CA VAL A 81 -2.64 -10.82 5.02
C VAL A 81 -3.77 -11.61 5.64
N THR A 82 -3.50 -12.24 6.78
CA THR A 82 -4.53 -12.87 7.60
C THR A 82 -4.80 -11.96 8.79
N PRO A 83 -6.07 -11.76 9.20
CA PRO A 83 -6.35 -11.19 10.50
C PRO A 83 -5.61 -12.02 11.55
N GLY A 84 -4.90 -11.37 12.48
CA GLY A 84 -4.11 -12.09 13.48
C GLY A 84 -4.98 -13.12 14.20
N GLY A 85 -4.59 -14.40 14.14
CA GLY A 85 -5.16 -15.41 15.00
C GLY A 85 -4.88 -15.03 16.46
N SER A 86 -5.86 -15.24 17.35
CA SER A 86 -5.65 -15.08 18.78
C SER A 86 -4.38 -15.85 19.22
N PRO A 87 -3.53 -15.31 20.12
CA PRO A 87 -2.32 -15.99 20.58
C PRO A 87 -2.58 -17.28 21.39
N HIS A 88 -3.82 -17.74 21.47
CA HIS A 88 -4.22 -19.01 22.09
C HIS A 88 -4.98 -19.88 21.09
N GLY A 89 -4.20 -20.60 20.28
CA GLY A 89 -4.69 -21.62 19.36
C GLY A 89 -3.53 -22.50 18.96
N GLY A 90 -2.89 -23.14 19.96
CA GLY A 90 -1.92 -24.19 19.67
C GLY A 90 -2.60 -25.25 18.77
N PRO A 91 -1.88 -25.83 17.80
CA PRO A 91 -2.47 -26.85 16.95
C PRO A 91 -2.88 -28.04 17.83
N SER A 92 -4.17 -28.35 17.88
CA SER A 92 -4.58 -29.74 18.12
C SER A 92 -4.07 -30.53 16.92
N ARG A 93 -2.93 -31.19 17.09
CA ARG A 93 -2.42 -32.14 16.10
C ARG A 93 -3.47 -33.24 15.91
N PRO A 94 -3.91 -33.55 14.68
CA PRO A 94 -4.37 -34.87 14.35
C PRO A 94 -3.22 -35.62 13.65
N PHE A 95 -2.75 -36.67 14.33
CA PHE A 95 -1.76 -37.68 13.91
C PHE A 95 -0.28 -37.26 13.93
#